data_AF-A0A1Q5H496-F1
#
_entry.id   AF-A0A1Q5H496-F1
#
_cell.length_a   1.000
_cell.length_b   1.000
_cell.length_c   1.000
_cell.angle_alpha   90.00
_cell.angle_beta   90.00
_cell.angle_gamma   90.00
#
_symmetry.space_group_name_H-M   'P 1'
#
loop_
_entity.id
_entity.type
_entity.pdbx_description
1 polymer ?
#
loop_
_entity_poly.entity_id
_entity_poly.type
_entity_poly.pdbx_seq_one_letter_code
_entity_poly.pdbx_strand_id
1 'polypeptide(L)'
;MSEPMTIRARLAAPVATVRRALTDPAELRVWLAEHAEVELPRRYEFWGRYTPEGDAPHQRLLHVDDRTLRFAWTLDGVETTTEFELEPDGDGTLLTLRQSHFDYAEAMSGSSIRGVLQTYWYLAIAHLNDHLDGRPLLPRTDFTSADLRGEVVIDAPMDRVWTSLTDSAQVTAWFGYPIGVEPWEGGRYAMGGLDAGEAAKVFDVTPGRALSIDWGPVGVTSWELAETDGRTKLTFVQSGFDEGNPPYAAWSGNVAGWAELRRFHEVPDWQPIWV
;
A
#
# COMPACT_ATOMS: atom_id res chain seq x y z
N MET A 1 -12.14 -7.24 -23.22
CA MET A 1 -11.73 -6.73 -21.90
C MET A 1 -10.45 -7.46 -21.52
N SER A 2 -9.44 -6.75 -21.02
CA SER A 2 -8.24 -7.38 -20.46
C SER A 2 -8.60 -8.23 -19.25
N GLU A 3 -7.73 -9.18 -18.91
CA GLU A 3 -7.83 -9.94 -17.67
C GLU A 3 -7.72 -8.97 -16.48
N PRO A 4 -8.56 -9.10 -15.43
CA PRO A 4 -8.47 -8.24 -14.27
C PRO A 4 -7.15 -8.43 -13.53
N MET A 5 -6.61 -7.34 -13.00
CA MET A 5 -5.51 -7.39 -12.03
C MET A 5 -5.96 -8.20 -10.82
N THR A 6 -5.13 -9.13 -10.37
CA THR A 6 -5.40 -9.96 -9.20
C THR A 6 -4.36 -9.70 -8.11
N ILE A 7 -4.80 -9.47 -6.88
CA ILE A 7 -3.95 -9.36 -5.68
C ILE A 7 -4.41 -10.42 -4.69
N ARG A 8 -3.48 -11.14 -4.05
CA ARG A 8 -3.79 -12.14 -3.03
C ARG A 8 -3.06 -11.85 -1.74
N ALA A 9 -3.76 -12.03 -0.61
CA ALA A 9 -3.19 -11.87 0.71
C ALA A 9 -3.72 -12.92 1.70
N ARG A 10 -2.85 -13.43 2.58
CA ARG A 10 -3.20 -14.23 3.75
C ARG A 10 -3.45 -13.33 4.94
N LEU A 11 -4.63 -13.46 5.53
CA LEU A 11 -5.06 -12.72 6.71
C LEU A 11 -5.20 -13.68 7.88
N ALA A 12 -4.60 -13.35 9.02
CA ALA A 12 -4.62 -14.17 10.24
C ALA A 12 -5.95 -14.06 11.01
N ALA A 13 -7.07 -14.04 10.29
CA ALA A 13 -8.41 -13.93 10.84
C ALA A 13 -9.37 -14.89 10.13
N PRO A 14 -10.34 -15.49 10.85
CA PRO A 14 -11.37 -16.32 10.23
C PRO A 14 -12.18 -15.55 9.21
N VAL A 15 -12.69 -16.28 8.22
CA VAL A 15 -13.53 -15.76 7.13
C VAL A 15 -14.62 -14.81 7.61
N ALA A 16 -15.34 -15.19 8.67
CA ALA A 16 -16.45 -14.39 9.19
C ALA A 16 -15.98 -13.03 9.71
N THR A 17 -14.79 -12.96 10.30
CA THR A 17 -14.16 -11.72 10.78
C THR A 17 -13.75 -10.84 9.60
N VAL A 18 -13.07 -11.41 8.60
CA VAL A 18 -12.69 -10.66 7.38
C VAL A 18 -13.92 -10.15 6.65
N ARG A 19 -14.95 -10.99 6.51
CA ARG A 19 -16.22 -10.65 5.89
C ARG A 19 -16.94 -9.53 6.64
N ARG A 20 -16.89 -9.52 7.97
CA ARG A 20 -17.40 -8.41 8.78
C ARG A 20 -16.61 -7.12 8.51
N ALA A 21 -15.28 -7.17 8.54
CA ALA A 21 -14.43 -6.01 8.26
C ALA A 21 -14.67 -5.41 6.86
N LEU A 22 -15.02 -6.25 5.88
CA LEU A 22 -15.40 -5.84 4.53
C LEU A 22 -16.83 -5.30 4.40
N THR A 23 -17.71 -5.42 5.40
CA THR A 23 -19.14 -5.09 5.26
C THR A 23 -19.73 -4.26 6.41
N ASP A 24 -19.03 -4.13 7.53
CA ASP A 24 -19.40 -3.24 8.62
C ASP A 24 -18.92 -1.82 8.30
N PRO A 25 -19.82 -0.82 8.19
CA PRO A 25 -19.44 0.53 7.84
C PRO A 25 -18.58 1.22 8.91
N ALA A 26 -18.63 0.79 10.18
CA ALA A 26 -17.73 1.31 11.20
C ALA A 26 -16.30 0.81 10.96
N GLU A 27 -16.13 -0.45 10.56
CA GLU A 27 -14.82 -1.02 10.25
C GLU A 27 -14.24 -0.45 8.96
N LEU A 28 -15.05 -0.30 7.90
CA LEU A 28 -14.60 0.33 6.64
C LEU A 28 -14.06 1.76 6.84
N ARG A 29 -14.65 2.53 7.78
CA ARG A 29 -14.18 3.89 8.11
C ARG A 29 -12.84 3.90 8.86
N VAL A 30 -12.45 2.77 9.43
CA VAL A 30 -11.13 2.60 10.08
C VAL A 30 -10.08 2.30 9.02
N TRP A 31 -10.24 1.23 8.24
CA TRP A 31 -9.15 0.71 7.40
C TRP A 31 -9.19 1.15 5.93
N LEU A 32 -10.38 1.43 5.37
CA LEU A 32 -10.56 1.69 3.93
C LEU A 32 -10.69 3.18 3.61
N ALA A 33 -11.74 3.84 4.11
CA ALA A 33 -12.18 5.16 3.62
C ALA A 33 -12.52 6.13 4.76
N GLU A 34 -12.71 7.40 4.44
CA GLU A 34 -13.14 8.40 5.44
C GLU A 34 -14.64 8.25 5.76
N HIS A 35 -15.42 7.97 4.73
CA HIS A 35 -16.84 7.71 4.82
C HIS A 35 -17.19 6.37 4.19
N ALA A 36 -18.16 5.68 4.77
CA ALA A 36 -18.71 4.45 4.24
C ALA A 36 -20.18 4.33 4.63
N GLU A 37 -21.03 3.84 3.74
CA GLU A 37 -22.42 3.51 4.02
C GLU A 37 -22.74 2.15 3.43
N VAL A 38 -23.23 1.24 4.28
CA VAL A 38 -23.51 -0.14 3.90
C VAL A 38 -24.90 -0.53 4.38
N GLU A 39 -25.75 -0.92 3.43
CA GLU A 39 -27.09 -1.47 3.66
C GLU A 39 -27.29 -2.67 2.73
N LEU A 40 -26.75 -3.83 3.09
CA LEU A 40 -26.82 -5.00 2.22
C LEU A 40 -28.26 -5.54 2.07
N PRO A 41 -28.63 -6.07 0.90
CA PRO A 41 -27.85 -6.18 -0.33
C PRO A 41 -28.03 -4.97 -1.26
N ARG A 42 -28.48 -3.82 -0.76
CA ARG A 42 -28.87 -2.65 -1.57
C ARG A 42 -27.73 -1.67 -1.80
N ARG A 43 -26.84 -1.48 -0.82
CA ARG A 43 -25.87 -0.39 -0.81
C ARG A 43 -24.54 -0.80 -0.22
N TYR A 44 -23.48 -0.41 -0.91
CA TYR A 44 -22.09 -0.52 -0.49
C TYR A 44 -21.32 0.65 -1.11
N GLU A 45 -21.10 1.69 -0.33
CA GLU A 45 -20.53 2.96 -0.80
C GLU A 45 -19.43 3.42 0.16
N PHE A 46 -18.38 4.02 -0.40
CA PHE A 46 -17.29 4.61 0.35
C PHE A 46 -16.66 5.77 -0.43
N TRP A 47 -16.26 6.81 0.29
CA TRP A 47 -15.73 8.04 -0.30
C TRP A 47 -14.91 8.84 0.72
N GLY A 48 -14.49 10.02 0.31
CA GLY A 48 -13.64 10.95 1.04
C GLY A 48 -12.22 10.94 0.51
N ARG A 49 -11.35 11.73 1.15
CA ARG A 49 -10.03 12.05 0.61
C ARG A 49 -9.07 10.87 0.45
N TYR A 50 -9.37 9.75 1.10
CA TYR A 50 -8.59 8.51 1.03
C TYR A 50 -9.06 7.55 -0.08
N THR A 51 -10.02 7.97 -0.91
CA THR A 51 -10.57 7.17 -2.00
C THR A 51 -10.27 7.86 -3.34
N PRO A 52 -9.82 7.12 -4.37
CA PRO A 52 -9.65 7.67 -5.72
C PRO A 52 -10.97 8.26 -6.23
N GLU A 53 -10.96 9.52 -6.69
CA GLU A 53 -12.18 10.29 -7.03
C GLU A 53 -13.25 10.24 -5.92
N GLY A 54 -12.81 10.38 -4.66
CA GLY A 54 -13.68 10.25 -3.49
C GLY A 54 -14.50 11.48 -3.11
N ASP A 55 -14.75 12.44 -4.02
CA ASP A 55 -15.60 13.59 -3.71
C ASP A 55 -17.07 13.21 -3.48
N ALA A 56 -17.49 12.07 -4.03
CA ALA A 56 -18.78 11.43 -3.79
C ALA A 56 -18.64 9.89 -3.80
N PRO A 57 -19.64 9.14 -3.32
CA PRO A 57 -19.67 7.70 -3.55
C PRO A 57 -19.93 7.40 -5.03
N HIS A 58 -19.07 6.56 -5.61
CA HIS A 58 -19.19 6.12 -7.00
C HIS A 58 -19.46 4.61 -7.14
N GLN A 59 -19.69 3.92 -6.02
CA GLN A 59 -19.88 2.47 -6.00
C GLN A 59 -21.33 2.07 -6.24
N ARG A 60 -21.50 0.95 -6.93
CA ARG A 60 -22.78 0.24 -7.09
C ARG A 60 -22.56 -1.24 -6.77
N LEU A 61 -23.17 -1.71 -5.70
CA LEU A 61 -23.09 -3.10 -5.29
C LEU A 61 -23.62 -4.02 -6.39
N LEU A 62 -22.83 -5.04 -6.76
CA LEU A 62 -23.19 -6.02 -7.80
C LEU A 62 -23.53 -7.38 -7.20
N HIS A 63 -22.78 -7.82 -6.19
CA HIS A 63 -22.97 -9.11 -5.55
C HIS A 63 -22.45 -9.08 -4.12
N VAL A 64 -23.13 -9.78 -3.21
CA VAL A 64 -22.67 -10.00 -1.85
C VAL A 64 -23.22 -11.31 -1.32
N ASP A 65 -22.34 -12.17 -0.82
CA ASP A 65 -22.66 -13.37 -0.04
C ASP A 65 -21.62 -13.57 1.07
N ASP A 66 -21.52 -14.76 1.66
CA ASP A 66 -20.59 -15.04 2.77
C ASP A 66 -19.10 -15.06 2.36
N ARG A 67 -18.80 -15.21 1.07
CA ARG A 67 -17.45 -15.40 0.52
C ARG A 67 -17.05 -14.31 -0.45
N THR A 68 -18.01 -13.66 -1.08
CA THR A 68 -17.76 -12.75 -2.19
C THR A 68 -18.45 -11.41 -1.95
N LEU A 69 -17.71 -10.33 -2.19
CA LEU A 69 -18.22 -8.96 -2.27
C LEU A 69 -17.74 -8.36 -3.58
N ARG A 70 -18.67 -7.94 -4.44
CA ARG A 70 -18.35 -7.34 -5.73
C ARG A 70 -19.15 -6.06 -5.94
N PHE A 71 -18.47 -5.00 -6.36
CA PHE A 71 -19.09 -3.73 -6.72
C PHE A 71 -18.51 -3.19 -8.02
N ALA A 72 -19.33 -2.42 -8.74
CA ALA A 72 -18.88 -1.52 -9.78
C ALA A 72 -18.51 -0.18 -9.14
N TRP A 73 -17.60 0.55 -9.75
CA TRP A 73 -17.35 1.96 -9.41
C TRP A 73 -16.77 2.72 -10.60
N THR A 74 -17.28 3.93 -10.81
CA THR A 74 -16.88 4.80 -11.92
C THR A 74 -15.62 5.57 -11.55
N LEU A 75 -14.58 5.44 -12.38
CA LEU A 75 -13.30 6.14 -12.23
C LEU A 75 -12.87 6.69 -13.59
N ASP A 76 -12.64 8.00 -13.65
CA ASP A 76 -12.29 8.70 -14.90
C ASP A 76 -13.33 8.38 -16.00
N GLY A 77 -14.61 8.48 -15.64
CA GLY A 77 -15.76 8.23 -16.51
C GLY A 77 -15.99 6.77 -16.92
N VAL A 78 -15.14 5.82 -16.50
CA VAL A 78 -15.23 4.40 -16.87
C VAL A 78 -15.77 3.59 -15.69
N GLU A 79 -16.82 2.78 -15.94
CA GLU A 79 -17.30 1.81 -14.94
C GLU A 79 -16.30 0.65 -14.82
N THR A 80 -15.60 0.60 -13.68
CA THR A 80 -14.72 -0.51 -13.31
C THR A 80 -15.42 -1.41 -12.29
N THR A 81 -14.84 -2.57 -12.02
CA THR A 81 -15.32 -3.55 -11.04
C THR A 81 -14.20 -4.00 -10.12
N THR A 82 -14.53 -4.15 -8.84
CA THR A 82 -13.70 -4.77 -7.81
C THR A 82 -14.47 -5.95 -7.21
N GLU A 83 -13.78 -7.07 -7.04
CA GLU A 83 -14.31 -8.26 -6.38
C GLU A 83 -13.33 -8.70 -5.28
N PHE A 84 -13.84 -8.87 -4.07
CA PHE A 84 -13.19 -9.58 -2.99
C PHE A 84 -13.77 -10.99 -2.92
N GLU A 85 -12.91 -12.00 -3.02
CA GLU A 85 -13.21 -13.40 -2.79
C GLU A 85 -12.42 -13.86 -1.57
N LEU A 86 -13.10 -14.54 -0.66
CA LEU A 86 -12.52 -15.07 0.57
C LEU A 86 -12.52 -16.60 0.49
N GLU A 87 -11.40 -17.23 0.87
CA GLU A 87 -11.20 -18.69 0.94
C GLU A 87 -10.63 -19.07 2.32
N PRO A 88 -11.04 -20.18 2.98
CA PRO A 88 -10.46 -20.54 4.27
C PRO A 88 -9.02 -20.99 4.05
N ASP A 89 -8.08 -20.53 4.87
CA ASP A 89 -6.66 -20.94 4.81
C ASP A 89 -6.17 -21.27 6.22
N GLY A 90 -6.31 -22.54 6.61
CA GLY A 90 -6.13 -22.97 7.99
C GLY A 90 -7.12 -22.28 8.93
N ASP A 91 -6.60 -21.61 9.98
CA ASP A 91 -7.37 -20.77 10.89
C ASP A 91 -7.59 -19.33 10.37
N GLY A 92 -6.96 -18.99 9.24
CA GLY A 92 -7.03 -17.68 8.59
C GLY A 92 -7.89 -17.66 7.33
N THR A 93 -7.67 -16.63 6.51
CA THR A 93 -8.39 -16.40 5.26
C THR A 93 -7.40 -16.04 4.15
N LEU A 94 -7.51 -16.72 3.01
CA LEU A 94 -6.94 -16.23 1.76
C LEU A 94 -7.94 -15.25 1.13
N LEU A 95 -7.56 -13.98 1.01
CA LEU A 95 -8.29 -12.96 0.29
C LEU A 95 -7.74 -12.85 -1.12
N THR A 96 -8.60 -12.97 -2.13
CA THR A 96 -8.29 -12.65 -3.53
C THR A 96 -9.07 -11.41 -3.94
N LEU A 97 -8.38 -10.34 -4.31
CA LEU A 97 -8.96 -9.15 -4.91
C LEU A 97 -8.78 -9.17 -6.42
N ARG A 98 -9.85 -8.93 -7.18
CA ARG A 98 -9.81 -8.75 -8.64
C ARG A 98 -10.31 -7.36 -9.00
N GLN A 99 -9.50 -6.63 -9.76
CA GLN A 99 -9.80 -5.28 -10.25
C GLN A 99 -9.76 -5.26 -11.78
N SER A 100 -10.88 -4.92 -12.41
CA SER A 100 -10.92 -4.69 -13.86
C SER A 100 -10.35 -3.31 -14.23
N HIS A 101 -10.01 -3.11 -15.50
CA HIS A 101 -9.62 -1.79 -16.04
C HIS A 101 -8.40 -1.16 -15.33
N PHE A 102 -7.51 -1.99 -14.80
CA PHE A 102 -6.16 -1.57 -14.49
C PHE A 102 -5.29 -1.71 -15.75
N ASP A 103 -4.51 -0.69 -16.05
CA ASP A 103 -3.54 -0.68 -17.14
C ASP A 103 -2.18 -0.17 -16.62
N TYR A 104 -1.11 -0.90 -16.96
CA TYR A 104 0.22 -0.57 -16.47
C TYR A 104 0.79 0.70 -17.12
N ALA A 105 0.42 1.01 -18.37
CA ALA A 105 0.87 2.24 -19.01
C ALA A 105 0.20 3.46 -18.37
N GLU A 106 -1.07 3.36 -17.98
CA GLU A 106 -1.75 4.39 -17.16
C GLU A 106 -1.05 4.56 -15.80
N ALA A 107 -0.66 3.47 -15.14
CA ALA A 107 0.08 3.52 -13.87
C ALA A 107 1.44 4.21 -14.00
N MET A 108 2.20 3.92 -15.06
CA MET A 108 3.52 4.51 -15.29
C MET A 108 3.47 5.97 -15.73
N SER A 109 2.46 6.36 -16.50
CA SER A 109 2.31 7.72 -17.02
C SER A 109 1.55 8.66 -16.08
N GLY A 110 0.77 8.11 -15.15
CA GLY A 110 -0.17 8.89 -14.32
C GLY A 110 -1.29 9.52 -15.15
N SER A 111 -1.60 8.97 -16.33
CA SER A 111 -2.56 9.58 -17.27
C SER A 111 -4.03 9.44 -16.85
N SER A 112 -4.32 8.56 -15.90
CA SER A 112 -5.65 8.32 -15.36
C SER A 112 -5.56 7.93 -13.90
N ILE A 113 -6.58 8.29 -13.11
CA ILE A 113 -6.70 7.87 -11.71
C ILE A 113 -6.69 6.33 -11.57
N ARG A 114 -7.15 5.60 -12.59
CA ARG A 114 -7.12 4.12 -12.60
C ARG A 114 -5.71 3.55 -12.46
N GLY A 115 -4.68 4.31 -12.84
CA GLY A 115 -3.27 3.93 -12.66
C GLY A 115 -2.88 3.71 -11.20
N VAL A 116 -3.59 4.30 -10.24
CA VAL A 116 -3.32 4.12 -8.80
C VAL A 116 -3.91 2.83 -8.22
N LEU A 117 -4.81 2.15 -8.95
CA LEU A 117 -5.64 1.09 -8.39
C LEU A 117 -4.85 -0.07 -7.80
N GLN A 118 -3.72 -0.42 -8.42
CA GLN A 118 -2.84 -1.47 -7.90
C GLN A 118 -2.34 -1.12 -6.50
N THR A 119 -1.64 0.01 -6.36
CA THR A 119 -1.00 0.38 -5.10
C THR A 119 -2.00 0.87 -4.06
N TYR A 120 -3.12 1.45 -4.47
CA TYR A 120 -4.27 1.71 -3.61
C TYR A 120 -4.78 0.42 -2.95
N TRP A 121 -4.99 -0.64 -3.73
CA TRP A 121 -5.47 -1.91 -3.18
C TRP A 121 -4.42 -2.64 -2.33
N TYR A 122 -3.13 -2.58 -2.68
CA TYR A 122 -2.07 -3.06 -1.79
C TYR A 122 -2.09 -2.35 -0.44
N LEU A 123 -2.17 -1.01 -0.43
CA LEU A 123 -2.23 -0.25 0.82
C LEU A 123 -3.51 -0.55 1.61
N ALA A 124 -4.66 -0.61 0.95
CA ALA A 124 -5.94 -0.91 1.58
C ALA A 124 -5.95 -2.32 2.21
N ILE A 125 -5.39 -3.34 1.53
CA ILE A 125 -5.28 -4.69 2.08
C ILE A 125 -4.28 -4.76 3.24
N ALA A 126 -3.16 -4.02 3.17
CA ALA A 126 -2.23 -3.89 4.29
C ALA A 126 -2.94 -3.29 5.53
N HIS A 127 -3.75 -2.25 5.34
CA HIS A 127 -4.57 -1.68 6.41
C HIS A 127 -5.64 -2.64 6.93
N LEU A 128 -6.29 -3.42 6.06
CA LEU A 128 -7.21 -4.46 6.49
C LEU A 128 -6.49 -5.49 7.38
N ASN A 129 -5.30 -5.94 6.98
CA ASN A 129 -4.50 -6.84 7.80
C ASN A 129 -4.18 -6.23 9.17
N ASP A 130 -3.65 -5.00 9.19
CA ASP A 130 -3.30 -4.32 10.44
C ASP A 130 -4.52 -4.12 11.36
N HIS A 131 -5.67 -3.75 10.79
CA HIS A 131 -6.94 -3.62 11.51
C HIS A 131 -7.38 -4.95 12.13
N LEU A 132 -7.29 -6.05 11.40
CA LEU A 132 -7.60 -7.40 11.89
C LEU A 132 -6.65 -7.85 13.00
N ASP A 133 -5.37 -7.47 12.91
CA ASP A 133 -4.35 -7.76 13.92
C ASP A 133 -4.40 -6.79 15.13
N GLY A 134 -5.27 -5.77 15.09
CA GLY A 134 -5.33 -4.73 16.12
C GLY A 134 -4.10 -3.82 16.17
N ARG A 135 -3.36 -3.73 15.06
CA ARG A 135 -2.16 -2.91 14.90
C ARG A 135 -2.50 -1.47 14.48
N PRO A 136 -1.67 -0.48 14.84
CA PRO A 136 -1.82 0.88 14.31
C PRO A 136 -1.69 0.90 12.78
N LEU A 137 -2.62 1.55 12.10
CA LEU A 137 -2.56 1.75 10.65
C LEU A 137 -1.46 2.75 10.27
N LEU A 138 -0.85 2.53 9.10
CA LEU A 138 -0.02 3.54 8.47
C LEU A 138 -0.90 4.65 7.85
N PRO A 139 -0.30 5.78 7.42
CA PRO A 139 -1.03 6.84 6.73
C PRO A 139 -1.71 6.33 5.46
N ARG A 140 -2.98 6.67 5.27
CA ARG A 140 -3.67 6.51 3.98
C ARG A 140 -3.22 7.59 3.01
N THR A 141 -3.26 7.29 1.72
CA THR A 141 -3.02 8.27 0.66
C THR A 141 -4.15 9.29 0.63
N ASP A 142 -3.85 10.54 0.96
CA ASP A 142 -4.78 11.66 0.79
C ASP A 142 -4.70 12.15 -0.66
N PHE A 143 -5.68 11.76 -1.49
CA PHE A 143 -5.76 12.11 -2.91
C PHE A 143 -6.08 13.59 -3.16
N THR A 144 -6.23 14.39 -2.09
CA THR A 144 -6.49 15.84 -2.16
C THR A 144 -5.30 16.68 -1.72
N SER A 145 -4.16 16.05 -1.42
CA SER A 145 -3.00 16.71 -0.81
C SER A 145 -1.69 16.34 -1.50
N ALA A 146 -0.85 17.34 -1.75
CA ALA A 146 0.54 17.14 -2.15
C ALA A 146 1.48 16.89 -0.94
N ASP A 147 0.94 16.88 0.28
CA ASP A 147 1.71 16.64 1.49
C ASP A 147 1.88 15.14 1.76
N LEU A 148 2.87 14.54 1.10
CA LEU A 148 3.15 13.11 1.17
C LEU A 148 4.19 12.82 2.26
N ARG A 149 3.73 12.75 3.51
CA ARG A 149 4.57 12.40 4.67
C ARG A 149 3.90 11.38 5.58
N GLY A 150 4.71 10.58 6.27
CA GLY A 150 4.23 9.56 7.18
C GLY A 150 5.25 9.12 8.21
N GLU A 151 4.77 8.43 9.24
CA GLU A 151 5.60 7.85 10.28
C GLU A 151 5.11 6.43 10.60
N VAL A 152 6.04 5.55 10.94
CA VAL A 152 5.77 4.23 11.50
C VAL A 152 6.77 3.93 12.61
N VAL A 153 6.30 3.34 13.71
CA VAL A 153 7.17 2.80 14.77
C VAL A 153 7.30 1.30 14.54
N ILE A 154 8.54 0.82 14.54
CA ILE A 154 8.91 -0.58 14.31
C ILE A 154 9.57 -1.11 15.58
N ASP A 155 9.07 -2.23 16.10
CA ASP A 155 9.64 -2.90 17.29
C ASP A 155 10.96 -3.64 16.97
N ALA A 156 11.96 -2.87 16.55
CA ALA A 156 13.33 -3.32 16.30
C ALA A 156 14.33 -2.19 16.55
N PRO A 157 15.59 -2.52 16.91
CA PRO A 157 16.63 -1.53 17.08
C PRO A 157 17.03 -0.91 15.73
N MET A 158 17.53 0.33 15.80
CA MET A 158 17.76 1.19 14.62
C MET A 158 18.76 0.59 13.63
N ASP A 159 19.76 -0.14 14.11
CA ASP A 159 20.74 -0.83 13.25
C ASP A 159 20.09 -1.93 12.41
N ARG A 160 19.14 -2.67 12.98
CA ARG A 160 18.38 -3.71 12.27
C ARG A 160 17.44 -3.11 11.23
N VAL A 161 16.73 -2.04 11.59
CA VAL A 161 15.85 -1.31 10.65
C VAL A 161 16.68 -0.70 9.53
N TRP A 162 17.77 -0.01 9.83
CA TRP A 162 18.69 0.52 8.82
C TRP A 162 19.21 -0.54 7.86
N THR A 163 19.66 -1.69 8.38
CA THR A 163 20.12 -2.80 7.55
C THR A 163 19.01 -3.28 6.62
N SER A 164 17.79 -3.45 7.13
CA SER A 164 16.65 -3.90 6.31
C SER A 164 16.23 -2.92 5.22
N LEU A 165 16.55 -1.62 5.35
CA LEU A 165 16.27 -0.58 4.36
C LEU A 165 17.36 -0.43 3.29
N THR A 166 18.58 -0.93 3.58
CA THR A 166 19.77 -0.65 2.76
C THR A 166 20.44 -1.89 2.20
N ASP A 167 20.18 -3.07 2.76
CA ASP A 167 20.64 -4.34 2.23
C ASP A 167 19.70 -4.82 1.13
N SER A 168 20.22 -5.00 -0.09
CA SER A 168 19.41 -5.35 -1.27
C SER A 168 18.61 -6.66 -1.08
N ALA A 169 19.17 -7.64 -0.38
CA ALA A 169 18.50 -8.92 -0.16
C ALA A 169 17.34 -8.76 0.83
N GLN A 170 17.53 -8.02 1.92
CA GLN A 170 16.45 -7.75 2.87
C GLN A 170 15.34 -6.88 2.26
N VAL A 171 15.70 -5.79 1.57
CA VAL A 171 14.73 -4.94 0.88
C VAL A 171 13.91 -5.76 -0.12
N THR A 172 14.58 -6.58 -0.93
CA THR A 172 13.90 -7.48 -1.87
C THR A 172 12.95 -8.44 -1.16
N ALA A 173 13.37 -9.00 -0.01
CA ALA A 173 12.57 -9.96 0.74
C ALA A 173 11.26 -9.35 1.26
N TRP A 174 11.32 -8.25 2.04
CA TRP A 174 10.11 -7.68 2.64
C TRP A 174 9.28 -6.84 1.66
N PHE A 175 9.89 -6.25 0.63
CA PHE A 175 9.16 -5.47 -0.37
C PHE A 175 8.41 -6.36 -1.38
N GLY A 176 8.85 -7.61 -1.58
CA GLY A 176 8.21 -8.56 -2.49
C GLY A 176 8.49 -8.31 -3.98
N TYR A 177 9.49 -7.50 -4.30
CA TYR A 177 9.97 -7.22 -5.64
C TYR A 177 11.49 -7.05 -5.62
N PRO A 178 12.25 -7.40 -6.69
CA PRO A 178 13.70 -7.21 -6.71
C PRO A 178 14.09 -5.74 -6.52
N ILE A 179 14.88 -5.44 -5.49
CA ILE A 179 15.40 -4.09 -5.23
C ILE A 179 16.92 -4.15 -5.08
N GLY A 180 17.60 -3.30 -5.85
CA GLY A 180 19.03 -3.06 -5.74
C GLY A 180 19.32 -1.77 -5.00
N VAL A 181 20.17 -1.81 -3.97
CA VAL A 181 20.52 -0.64 -3.16
C VAL A 181 22.03 -0.51 -3.03
N GLU A 182 22.53 0.66 -3.37
CA GLU A 182 23.89 1.13 -3.12
C GLU A 182 23.81 2.31 -2.12
N PRO A 183 23.86 2.06 -0.80
CA PRO A 183 23.49 3.04 0.23
C PRO A 183 24.63 4.02 0.56
N TRP A 184 25.12 4.72 -0.46
CA TRP A 184 26.12 5.78 -0.35
C TRP A 184 25.80 6.91 -1.32
N GLU A 185 26.31 8.11 -1.06
CA GLU A 185 26.13 9.26 -1.95
C GLU A 185 26.65 8.96 -3.36
N GLY A 186 25.80 9.18 -4.36
CA GLY A 186 26.07 8.83 -5.76
C GLY A 186 25.75 7.39 -6.13
N GLY A 187 25.35 6.55 -5.18
CA GLY A 187 24.88 5.19 -5.41
C GLY A 187 23.51 5.14 -6.10
N ARG A 188 23.13 3.92 -6.50
CA ARG A 188 21.87 3.60 -7.18
C ARG A 188 20.82 3.00 -6.25
N TYR A 189 19.57 3.32 -6.49
CA TYR A 189 18.40 2.61 -5.94
C TYR A 189 17.54 2.12 -7.12
N ALA A 190 17.52 0.81 -7.35
CA ALA A 190 16.99 0.22 -8.59
C ALA A 190 15.79 -0.68 -8.31
N MET A 191 14.62 -0.25 -8.81
CA MET A 191 13.45 -1.11 -8.91
C MET A 191 13.70 -2.15 -10.02
N GLY A 192 13.71 -3.43 -9.67
CA GLY A 192 14.05 -4.53 -10.57
C GLY A 192 15.48 -5.06 -10.36
N GLY A 193 16.24 -4.47 -9.44
CA GLY A 193 17.63 -4.84 -9.16
C GLY A 193 18.64 -4.03 -9.98
N LEU A 194 19.92 -4.04 -9.55
CA LEU A 194 20.98 -3.21 -10.15
C LEU A 194 21.31 -3.58 -11.61
N ASP A 195 20.91 -4.77 -12.05
CA ASP A 195 21.12 -5.28 -13.42
C ASP A 195 19.96 -4.94 -14.37
N ALA A 196 18.84 -4.39 -13.88
CA ALA A 196 17.66 -4.04 -14.68
C ALA A 196 17.84 -2.76 -15.52
N GLY A 197 18.92 -2.01 -15.31
CA GLY A 197 19.30 -0.83 -16.09
C GLY A 197 18.85 0.50 -15.45
N GLU A 198 17.55 0.71 -15.28
CA GLU A 198 17.03 1.95 -14.69
C GLU A 198 17.20 1.98 -13.16
N ALA A 199 17.75 3.08 -12.64
CA ALA A 199 17.92 3.28 -11.20
C ALA A 199 17.79 4.76 -10.84
N ALA A 200 17.15 5.01 -9.71
CA ALA A 200 17.16 6.30 -9.05
C ALA A 200 18.51 6.56 -8.37
N LYS A 201 18.81 7.83 -8.08
CA LYS A 201 20.10 8.23 -7.52
C LYS A 201 19.99 8.50 -6.02
N VAL A 202 20.81 7.81 -5.23
CA VAL A 202 21.05 8.17 -3.83
C VAL A 202 21.94 9.41 -3.79
N PHE A 203 21.50 10.48 -3.14
CA PHE A 203 22.24 11.76 -3.15
C PHE A 203 22.51 12.35 -1.76
N ASP A 204 21.87 11.84 -0.71
CA ASP A 204 22.17 12.23 0.67
C ASP A 204 22.03 11.00 1.56
N VAL A 205 23.04 10.73 2.39
CA VAL A 205 23.10 9.55 3.27
C VAL A 205 23.78 9.93 4.57
N THR A 206 23.09 9.69 5.67
CA THR A 206 23.68 9.61 7.02
C THR A 206 23.57 8.16 7.48
N PRO A 207 24.67 7.37 7.40
CA PRO A 207 24.63 5.94 7.72
C PRO A 207 24.02 5.66 9.10
N GLY A 208 23.11 4.68 9.14
CA GLY A 208 22.37 4.31 10.35
C GLY A 208 21.18 5.21 10.68
N ARG A 209 20.94 6.28 9.91
CA ARG A 209 19.97 7.31 10.28
C ARG A 209 19.09 7.80 9.14
N ALA A 210 19.64 8.20 8.00
CA ALA A 210 18.86 8.85 6.95
C ALA A 210 19.41 8.54 5.56
N LEU A 211 18.53 8.51 4.57
CA LEU A 211 18.89 8.37 3.16
C LEU A 211 17.82 9.04 2.27
N SER A 212 18.28 9.70 1.20
CA SER A 212 17.41 10.37 0.22
C SER A 212 17.72 9.89 -1.20
N ILE A 213 16.65 9.62 -1.95
CA ILE A 213 16.68 9.02 -3.29
C ILE A 213 15.95 9.96 -4.25
N ASP A 214 16.62 10.36 -5.32
CA ASP A 214 16.07 11.16 -6.41
C ASP A 214 15.56 10.26 -7.54
N TRP A 215 14.25 10.29 -7.77
CA TRP A 215 13.52 9.56 -8.81
C TRP A 215 13.21 10.41 -10.05
N GLY A 216 13.85 11.58 -10.17
CA GLY A 216 13.61 12.51 -11.27
C GLY A 216 12.20 13.11 -11.20
N PRO A 217 11.36 13.00 -12.25
CA PRO A 217 10.02 13.61 -12.27
C PRO A 217 9.08 13.14 -11.16
N VAL A 218 9.29 11.94 -10.60
CA VAL A 218 8.52 11.37 -9.47
C VAL A 218 8.93 12.01 -8.13
N GLY A 219 9.98 12.82 -8.13
CA GLY A 219 10.47 13.56 -6.98
C GLY A 219 11.49 12.79 -6.14
N VAL A 220 11.67 13.23 -4.91
CA VAL A 220 12.60 12.70 -3.93
C VAL A 220 11.84 11.94 -2.85
N THR A 221 12.29 10.72 -2.57
CA THR A 221 11.89 9.97 -1.37
C THR A 221 12.99 10.10 -0.32
N SER A 222 12.62 10.50 0.89
CA SER A 222 13.52 10.60 2.04
C SER A 222 12.96 9.82 3.21
N TRP A 223 13.83 9.11 3.92
CA TRP A 223 13.51 8.46 5.20
C TRP A 223 14.52 8.85 6.28
N GLU A 224 14.03 9.05 7.50
CA GLU A 224 14.84 9.28 8.71
C GLU A 224 14.42 8.32 9.81
N LEU A 225 15.41 7.72 10.47
CA LEU A 225 15.27 6.86 11.63
C LEU A 225 15.61 7.66 12.89
N ALA A 226 14.78 7.47 13.91
CA ALA A 226 15.05 7.96 15.26
C ALA A 226 14.73 6.85 16.28
N GLU A 227 15.58 6.71 17.29
CA GLU A 227 15.31 5.79 18.40
C GLU A 227 14.15 6.31 19.27
N THR A 228 13.25 5.42 19.67
CA THR A 228 12.13 5.71 20.57
C THR A 228 11.86 4.51 21.48
N ASP A 229 12.16 4.62 22.76
CA ASP A 229 11.90 3.57 23.78
C ASP A 229 12.41 2.17 23.38
N GLY A 230 13.62 2.08 22.81
CA GLY A 230 14.20 0.82 22.33
C GLY A 230 13.64 0.31 20.99
N ARG A 231 12.73 1.06 20.37
CA ARG A 231 12.16 0.85 19.04
C ARG A 231 12.70 1.90 18.07
N THR A 232 12.31 1.78 16.80
CA THR A 232 12.72 2.73 15.75
C THR A 232 11.51 3.43 15.16
N LYS A 233 11.52 4.76 15.18
CA LYS A 233 10.58 5.59 14.42
C LYS A 233 11.18 5.85 13.04
N LEU A 234 10.51 5.35 12.01
CA LEU A 234 10.78 5.65 10.61
C LEU A 234 9.85 6.77 10.17
N THR A 235 10.42 7.91 9.81
CA THR A 235 9.71 9.03 9.16
C THR A 235 10.02 8.97 7.67
N PHE A 236 9.01 9.01 6.82
CA PHE A 236 9.18 8.95 5.36
C PHE A 236 8.41 10.07 4.67
N VAL A 237 9.03 10.66 3.65
CA VAL A 237 8.51 11.81 2.92
C VAL A 237 8.75 11.59 1.43
N GLN A 238 7.76 11.94 0.61
CA GLN A 238 7.92 12.13 -0.83
C GLN A 238 7.72 13.61 -1.13
N SER A 239 8.63 14.22 -1.89
CA SER A 239 8.61 15.66 -2.19
C SER A 239 9.28 15.97 -3.53
N GLY A 240 9.32 17.23 -3.97
CA GLY A 240 10.06 17.63 -5.18
C GLY A 240 9.44 17.17 -6.51
N PHE A 241 8.19 16.71 -6.49
CA PHE A 241 7.39 16.38 -7.66
C PHE A 241 6.47 17.55 -8.06
N ASP A 242 5.75 17.41 -9.17
CA ASP A 242 4.69 18.36 -9.56
C ASP A 242 3.48 18.24 -8.63
N GLU A 243 3.26 19.24 -7.77
CA GLU A 243 2.12 19.25 -6.82
C GLU A 243 0.74 19.24 -7.51
N GLY A 244 0.66 19.62 -8.79
CA GLY A 244 -0.55 19.51 -9.60
C GLY A 244 -0.86 18.09 -10.07
N ASN A 245 0.14 17.20 -10.02
CA ASN A 245 0.01 15.78 -10.32
C ASN A 245 0.86 14.93 -9.35
N PRO A 246 0.48 14.86 -8.05
CA PRO A 246 1.26 14.13 -7.07
C PRO A 246 1.39 12.64 -7.42
N PRO A 247 2.54 12.01 -7.13
CA PRO A 247 2.82 10.61 -7.50
C PRO A 247 2.11 9.61 -6.55
N TYR A 248 0.79 9.72 -6.41
CA TYR A 248 -0.01 8.92 -5.46
C TYR A 248 0.18 7.41 -5.63
N ALA A 249 0.39 6.94 -6.86
CA ALA A 249 0.66 5.52 -7.11
C ALA A 249 1.97 5.07 -6.43
N ALA A 250 3.06 5.82 -6.64
CA ALA A 250 4.36 5.54 -6.04
C ALA A 250 4.33 5.68 -4.51
N TRP A 251 3.67 6.74 -4.01
CA TRP A 251 3.46 6.93 -2.58
C TRP A 251 2.75 5.74 -1.94
N SER A 252 1.56 5.39 -2.45
CA SER A 252 0.74 4.30 -1.90
C SER A 252 1.50 2.96 -1.90
N GLY A 253 2.29 2.70 -2.94
CA GLY A 253 3.11 1.49 -3.05
C GLY A 253 4.21 1.42 -1.99
N ASN A 254 4.91 2.54 -1.76
CA ASN A 254 5.91 2.61 -0.70
C ASN A 254 5.29 2.44 0.69
N VAL A 255 4.14 3.08 0.96
CA VAL A 255 3.48 2.95 2.27
C VAL A 255 2.97 1.53 2.50
N ALA A 256 2.44 0.86 1.47
CA ALA A 256 2.08 -0.56 1.55
C ALA A 256 3.31 -1.43 1.88
N GLY A 257 4.47 -1.13 1.26
CA GLY A 257 5.75 -1.75 1.59
C GLY A 257 6.19 -1.52 3.04
N TRP A 258 6.00 -0.31 3.60
CA TRP A 258 6.34 -0.01 5.00
C TRP A 258 5.51 -0.81 6.00
N ALA A 259 4.27 -1.15 5.67
CA ALA A 259 3.47 -2.06 6.48
C ALA A 259 4.13 -3.45 6.56
N GLU A 260 4.65 -3.95 5.44
CA GLU A 260 5.35 -5.23 5.38
C GLU A 260 6.73 -5.19 6.04
N LEU A 261 7.48 -4.09 5.88
CA LEU A 261 8.73 -3.85 6.62
C LEU A 261 8.52 -3.95 8.13
N ARG A 262 7.44 -3.35 8.65
CA ARG A 262 7.12 -3.47 10.08
C ARG A 262 6.88 -4.93 10.46
N ARG A 263 6.08 -5.66 9.67
CA ARG A 263 5.83 -7.09 9.90
C ARG A 263 7.11 -7.93 9.84
N PHE A 264 8.03 -7.61 8.93
CA PHE A 264 9.33 -8.28 8.78
C PHE A 264 10.15 -8.28 10.07
N HIS A 265 10.02 -7.23 10.89
CA HIS A 265 10.69 -7.13 12.19
C HIS A 265 9.86 -7.69 13.35
N GLU A 266 8.53 -7.57 13.29
CA GLU A 266 7.66 -7.81 14.45
C GLU A 266 7.00 -9.18 14.48
N VAL A 267 6.91 -9.88 13.35
CA VAL A 267 6.25 -11.19 13.26
C VAL A 267 7.32 -12.29 13.38
N PRO A 268 7.23 -13.17 14.40
CA PRO A 268 8.11 -14.35 14.47
C PRO A 268 7.95 -15.23 13.24
N ASP A 269 9.06 -15.75 12.71
CA ASP A 269 9.08 -16.57 11.49
C ASP A 269 8.32 -15.93 10.32
N TRP A 270 8.48 -14.61 10.18
CA TRP A 270 7.76 -13.78 9.22
C TRP A 270 7.66 -14.40 7.83
N GLN A 271 6.46 -14.31 7.28
CA GLN A 271 6.14 -14.54 5.88
C GLN A 271 5.34 -13.34 5.38
N PRO A 272 5.52 -12.94 4.10
CA PRO A 272 4.71 -11.89 3.51
C PRO A 272 3.24 -12.29 3.55
N ILE A 273 2.34 -11.32 3.75
CA ILE A 273 0.91 -11.60 3.57
C ILE A 273 0.61 -11.90 2.10
N TRP A 274 1.39 -11.32 1.19
CA TRP A 274 1.21 -11.41 -0.26
C TRP A 274 1.54 -12.82 -0.79
N VAL A 275 0.72 -13.32 -1.71
CA VAL A 275 0.84 -14.67 -2.32
C VAL A 275 0.80 -14.60 -3.84
#